data_AF-A0A3M0BTG9-F1
#
_entry.id   AF-A0A3M0BTG9-F1
#
_cell.length_a   1.000
_cell.length_b   1.000
_cell.length_c   1.000
_cell.angle_alpha   90.00
_cell.angle_beta   90.00
_cell.angle_gamma   90.00
#
_symmetry.space_group_name_H-M   'P 1'
#
loop_
_entity.id
_entity.type
_entity.pdbx_description
1 polymer ?
#
loop_
_entity_poly.entity_id
_entity_poly.type
_entity_poly.pdbx_seq_one_letter_code
_entity_poly.pdbx_strand_id
1 'polypeptide(L)'
;MRFQKLNKFDKIFVAEITQDIPLWLSLIMGLYPKLQNEIVYFLSLIIGSIASIYIIKMIKDGEYSPGLIAENSSEAFAFSIYSIALIIILIIASYKKVLYMETFMWSYLIVFSLFELIFFIKNKNTD
;
A
#
# COMPACT_ATOMS: atom_id res chain seq x y z
N MET A 1 -6.84 -22.21 -20.98
CA MET A 1 -7.06 -21.58 -19.65
C MET A 1 -7.98 -20.39 -19.84
N ARG A 2 -9.21 -20.43 -19.30
CA ARG A 2 -10.07 -19.23 -19.23
C ARG A 2 -9.50 -18.36 -18.11
N PHE A 3 -8.95 -17.19 -18.46
CA PHE A 3 -8.69 -16.15 -17.48
C PHE A 3 -10.04 -15.77 -16.86
N GLN A 4 -10.28 -16.16 -15.61
CA GLN A 4 -11.41 -15.63 -14.85
C GLN A 4 -11.23 -14.11 -14.80
N LYS A 5 -12.23 -13.38 -15.30
CA LYS A 5 -12.23 -11.93 -15.32
C LYS A 5 -12.33 -11.47 -13.86
N LEU A 6 -11.21 -10.99 -13.30
CA LEU A 6 -11.16 -10.47 -11.93
C LEU A 6 -12.27 -9.43 -11.74
N ASN A 7 -13.04 -9.58 -10.67
CA ASN A 7 -14.03 -8.59 -10.27
C ASN A 7 -13.30 -7.28 -9.91
N LYS A 8 -14.01 -6.16 -9.95
CA LYS A 8 -13.48 -4.83 -9.64
C LYS A 8 -12.86 -4.78 -8.23
N PHE A 9 -13.51 -5.45 -7.27
CA PHE A 9 -13.01 -5.65 -5.91
C PHE A 9 -11.66 -6.35 -5.89
N ASP A 10 -11.53 -7.50 -6.58
CA ASP A 10 -10.28 -8.26 -6.64
C ASP A 10 -9.11 -7.41 -7.18
N LYS A 11 -9.38 -6.53 -8.14
CA LYS A 11 -8.36 -5.63 -8.69
C LYS A 11 -7.89 -4.58 -7.69
N ILE A 12 -8.81 -4.01 -6.90
CA ILE A 12 -8.48 -3.07 -5.83
C ILE A 12 -7.68 -3.80 -4.75
N PHE A 13 -8.13 -4.98 -4.34
CA PHE A 13 -7.43 -5.80 -3.34
C PHE A 13 -6.00 -6.18 -3.78
N VAL A 14 -5.82 -6.57 -5.04
CA VAL A 14 -4.47 -6.82 -5.58
C VAL A 14 -3.63 -5.54 -5.59
N ALA A 15 -4.21 -4.39 -5.93
CA ALA A 15 -3.50 -3.12 -5.88
C ALA A 15 -3.06 -2.76 -4.46
N GLU A 16 -3.93 -2.96 -3.47
CA GLU A 16 -3.66 -2.77 -2.04
C GLU A 16 -2.47 -3.63 -1.55
N ILE A 17 -2.44 -4.92 -1.91
CA ILE A 17 -1.28 -5.77 -1.59
C ILE A 17 -0.02 -5.31 -2.36
N THR A 18 -0.19 -4.92 -3.63
CA THR A 18 0.94 -4.53 -4.48
C THR A 18 1.60 -3.24 -4.01
N GLN A 19 0.83 -2.28 -3.49
CA GLN A 19 1.38 -1.04 -2.95
C GLN A 19 2.23 -1.23 -1.70
N ASP A 20 2.06 -2.34 -0.98
CA ASP A 20 2.83 -2.67 0.22
C ASP A 20 4.14 -3.40 -0.06
N ILE A 21 4.37 -3.86 -1.30
CA ILE A 21 5.60 -4.59 -1.66
C ILE A 21 6.89 -3.82 -1.26
N PRO A 22 7.02 -2.49 -1.47
CA PRO A 22 8.20 -1.75 -1.06
C PRO A 22 8.44 -1.77 0.46
N LEU A 23 7.37 -1.78 1.26
CA LEU A 23 7.42 -1.81 2.72
C LEU A 23 7.96 -3.16 3.19
N TRP A 24 7.42 -4.25 2.62
CA TRP A 24 7.88 -5.61 2.91
C TRP A 24 9.33 -5.83 2.47
N LEU A 25 9.73 -5.34 1.30
CA LEU A 25 11.12 -5.46 0.86
C LEU A 25 12.08 -4.64 1.72
N SER A 26 11.69 -3.45 2.16
CA SER A 26 12.46 -2.65 3.13
C SER A 26 12.73 -3.45 4.42
N LEU A 27 11.70 -4.11 4.95
CA LEU A 27 11.83 -4.98 6.14
C LEU A 27 12.72 -6.20 5.88
N ILE A 28 12.44 -6.97 4.82
CA ILE A 28 13.14 -8.23 4.54
C ILE A 28 14.61 -7.97 4.23
N MET A 29 14.91 -7.00 3.36
CA MET A 29 16.30 -6.65 3.01
C MET A 29 17.05 -6.01 4.18
N GLY A 30 16.33 -5.36 5.10
CA GLY A 30 16.89 -4.83 6.33
C GLY A 30 17.24 -5.93 7.35
N LEU A 31 16.39 -6.95 7.50
CA LEU A 31 16.63 -8.11 8.36
C LEU A 31 17.67 -9.08 7.79
N TYR A 32 17.76 -9.19 6.46
CA TYR A 32 18.66 -10.11 5.76
C TYR A 32 19.58 -9.34 4.79
N PRO A 33 20.71 -8.79 5.27
CA PRO A 33 21.60 -7.96 4.45
C PRO A 33 22.12 -8.63 3.17
N LYS A 34 22.21 -9.97 3.15
CA LYS A 34 22.61 -10.74 1.96
C LYS A 34 21.63 -10.62 0.78
N LEU A 35 20.39 -10.18 1.04
CA LEU A 35 19.34 -9.99 0.03
C LEU A 35 19.23 -8.54 -0.44
N GLN A 36 20.04 -7.61 0.11
CA GLN A 36 19.98 -6.19 -0.26
C GLN A 36 20.33 -6.01 -1.74
N ASN A 37 19.44 -5.32 -2.45
CA ASN A 37 19.63 -4.99 -3.86
C ASN A 37 18.86 -3.71 -4.19
N GLU A 38 19.60 -2.65 -4.52
CA GLU A 38 19.03 -1.33 -4.81
C GLU A 38 18.10 -1.35 -6.02
N ILE A 39 18.47 -2.06 -7.08
CA ILE A 39 17.69 -2.14 -8.32
C ILE A 39 16.35 -2.82 -8.03
N VAL A 40 16.36 -3.94 -7.32
CA VAL A 40 15.12 -4.65 -6.93
C VAL A 40 14.25 -3.77 -6.04
N TYR A 41 14.86 -3.05 -5.11
CA TYR A 41 14.13 -2.14 -4.24
C TYR A 41 13.47 -0.98 -5.01
N PHE A 42 14.20 -0.31 -5.91
CA PHE A 42 13.63 0.76 -6.73
C PHE A 42 12.58 0.27 -7.73
N LEU A 43 12.76 -0.92 -8.31
CA LEU A 43 11.72 -1.55 -9.13
C LEU A 43 10.45 -1.79 -8.31
N SER A 44 10.60 -2.22 -7.05
CA SER A 44 9.45 -2.38 -6.17
C SER A 44 8.74 -1.06 -5.89
N LEU A 45 9.48 0.03 -5.66
CA LEU A 45 8.90 1.37 -5.49
C LEU A 45 8.10 1.81 -6.72
N ILE A 46 8.59 1.52 -7.93
CA ILE A 46 7.86 1.83 -9.17
C ILE A 46 6.55 1.02 -9.24
N ILE A 47 6.61 -0.28 -8.97
CA ILE A 47 5.44 -1.16 -8.97
C ILE A 47 4.41 -0.71 -7.93
N GLY A 48 4.86 -0.44 -6.71
CA GLY A 48 4.01 0.07 -5.63
C GLY A 48 3.39 1.42 -5.99
N SER A 49 4.18 2.35 -6.54
CA SER A 49 3.70 3.67 -6.96
C SER A 49 2.60 3.57 -8.02
N ILE A 50 2.74 2.67 -9.00
CA ILE A 50 1.70 2.44 -10.01
C ILE A 50 0.43 1.91 -9.35
N ALA A 51 0.55 1.02 -8.37
CA ALA A 51 -0.59 0.50 -7.62
C ALA A 51 -1.28 1.59 -6.79
N SER A 52 -0.53 2.43 -6.06
CA SER A 52 -1.09 3.56 -5.31
C SER A 52 -1.73 4.60 -6.23
N ILE A 53 -1.15 4.91 -7.40
CA ILE A 53 -1.78 5.79 -8.41
C ILE A 53 -3.12 5.20 -8.88
N TYR A 54 -3.18 3.89 -9.10
CA TYR A 54 -4.41 3.21 -9.46
C TYR A 54 -5.46 3.33 -8.33
N ILE A 55 -5.08 3.10 -7.07
CA ILE A 55 -5.97 3.26 -5.91
C ILE A 55 -6.49 4.70 -5.82
N ILE A 56 -5.61 5.69 -5.90
CA ILE A 56 -5.98 7.12 -5.89
C ILE A 56 -6.98 7.44 -7.00
N LYS A 57 -6.77 6.88 -8.21
CA LYS A 57 -7.72 7.04 -9.32
C LYS A 57 -9.08 6.46 -8.97
N MET A 58 -9.13 5.25 -8.41
CA MET A 58 -10.39 4.61 -7.99
C MET A 58 -11.10 5.41 -6.90
N ILE A 59 -10.36 6.02 -5.96
CA ILE A 59 -10.90 6.93 -4.94
C ILE A 59 -11.50 8.17 -5.59
N LYS A 60 -10.77 8.79 -6.51
CA LYS A 60 -11.20 9.99 -7.23
C LYS A 60 -12.46 9.74 -8.07
N ASP A 61 -12.57 8.56 -8.67
CA ASP A 61 -13.71 8.17 -9.50
C ASP A 61 -14.93 7.71 -8.65
N GLY A 62 -14.83 7.73 -7.31
CA GLY A 62 -15.89 7.27 -6.39
C GLY A 62 -16.11 5.76 -6.39
N GLU A 63 -15.22 5.03 -7.07
CA GLU A 63 -15.31 3.59 -7.25
C GLU A 63 -14.67 2.80 -6.12
N TYR A 64 -13.88 3.48 -5.28
CA TYR A 64 -13.28 2.96 -4.08
C TYR A 64 -13.39 4.01 -2.98
N SER A 65 -13.76 3.56 -1.79
CA SER A 65 -13.59 4.31 -0.56
C SER A 65 -12.73 3.43 0.32
N PRO A 66 -11.74 3.97 1.04
CA PRO A 66 -11.06 3.23 2.11
C PRO A 66 -12.05 2.61 3.13
N GLY A 67 -13.31 3.08 3.15
CA GLY A 67 -14.43 2.46 3.88
C GLY A 67 -15.38 1.55 3.06
N LEU A 68 -15.28 1.44 1.73
CA LEU A 68 -16.16 0.59 0.88
C LEU A 68 -15.81 -0.90 0.94
N ILE A 69 -14.63 -1.28 1.48
CA ILE A 69 -14.44 -2.67 1.92
C ILE A 69 -15.53 -3.04 2.95
N ALA A 70 -16.19 -2.07 3.59
CA ALA A 70 -17.28 -2.32 4.55
C ALA A 70 -18.56 -2.93 3.97
N GLU A 71 -18.75 -3.01 2.64
CA GLU A 71 -19.79 -3.89 2.08
C GLU A 71 -19.57 -5.36 2.48
N ASN A 72 -18.31 -5.72 2.76
CA ASN A 72 -17.88 -6.98 3.35
C ASN A 72 -17.10 -6.69 4.65
N SER A 73 -17.82 -6.25 5.69
CA SER A 73 -17.28 -5.73 6.96
C SER A 73 -16.16 -6.58 7.60
N SER A 74 -16.18 -7.90 7.41
CA SER A 74 -15.13 -8.81 7.88
C SER A 74 -13.78 -8.58 7.19
N GLU A 75 -13.77 -8.29 5.88
CA GLU A 75 -12.56 -8.08 5.09
C GLU A 75 -11.97 -6.70 5.33
N ALA A 76 -12.82 -5.67 5.48
CA ALA A 76 -12.40 -4.31 5.83
C ALA A 76 -11.67 -4.26 7.18
N PHE A 77 -12.20 -5.02 8.13
CA PHE A 77 -11.63 -5.13 9.46
C PHE A 77 -10.27 -5.84 9.45
N ALA A 78 -10.17 -6.97 8.75
CA ALA A 78 -8.92 -7.71 8.62
C ALA A 78 -7.83 -6.86 7.93
N PHE A 79 -8.21 -6.12 6.88
CA PHE A 79 -7.29 -5.23 6.17
C PHE A 79 -6.80 -4.08 7.05
N SER A 80 -7.73 -3.42 7.77
CA SER A 80 -7.38 -2.34 8.71
C SER A 80 -6.41 -2.81 9.80
N ILE A 81 -6.64 -4.00 10.38
CA ILE A 81 -5.72 -4.59 11.36
C ILE A 81 -4.36 -4.85 10.74
N TYR A 82 -4.33 -5.42 9.53
CA TYR A 82 -3.10 -5.70 8.82
C TYR A 82 -2.28 -4.41 8.56
N SER A 83 -2.90 -3.34 8.05
CA SER A 83 -2.21 -2.08 7.77
C SER A 83 -1.69 -1.43 9.06
N ILE A 84 -2.47 -1.44 10.15
CA ILE A 84 -2.04 -0.94 11.45
C ILE A 84 -0.86 -1.76 11.98
N ALA A 85 -0.93 -3.09 11.91
CA ALA A 85 0.13 -3.97 12.36
C ALA A 85 1.42 -3.75 11.56
N LEU A 86 1.32 -3.60 10.23
CA LEU A 86 2.46 -3.31 9.37
C LEU A 86 3.11 -1.96 9.74
N ILE A 87 2.32 -0.91 9.94
CA ILE A 87 2.83 0.40 10.38
C ILE A 87 3.57 0.29 11.71
N ILE A 88 3.01 -0.41 12.70
CA ILE A 88 3.67 -0.62 14.01
C ILE A 88 5.01 -1.34 13.82
N ILE A 89 5.04 -2.40 13.01
CA ILE A 89 6.26 -3.14 12.70
C ILE A 89 7.31 -2.22 12.06
N LEU A 90 6.92 -1.39 11.10
CA LEU A 90 7.80 -0.43 10.44
C LEU A 90 8.35 0.61 11.41
N ILE A 91 7.54 1.15 12.32
CA ILE A 91 7.99 2.09 13.36
C ILE A 91 9.03 1.44 14.27
N ILE A 92 8.77 0.21 14.73
CA ILE A 92 9.71 -0.52 15.59
C ILE A 92 11.01 -0.83 14.84
N ALA A 93 10.92 -1.26 13.59
CA ALA A 93 12.07 -1.58 12.74
C ALA A 93 12.91 -0.33 12.42
N SER A 94 12.25 0.81 12.18
CA SER A 94 12.87 2.14 12.02
C SER A 94 13.63 2.53 13.29
N TYR A 95 13.00 2.45 14.46
CA TYR A 95 13.64 2.74 15.74
C TYR A 95 14.90 1.87 15.98
N LYS A 96 14.83 0.60 15.59
CA LYS A 96 15.96 -0.34 15.68
C LYS A 96 16.98 -0.22 14.53
N LYS A 97 16.78 0.69 13.57
CA LYS A 97 17.64 0.90 12.38
C LYS A 97 17.82 -0.36 11.53
N VAL A 98 16.73 -1.11 11.35
CA VAL A 98 16.71 -2.41 10.62
C VAL A 98 15.92 -2.32 9.33
N LEU A 99 15.56 -1.12 8.86
CA LEU A 99 14.90 -0.92 7.58
C LEU A 99 15.91 -0.61 6.49
N TYR A 100 15.78 -1.30 5.37
CA TYR A 100 16.58 -1.00 4.18
C TYR A 100 15.99 0.19 3.42
N MET A 101 16.83 1.15 3.02
CA MET A 101 16.39 2.36 2.30
C MET A 101 15.26 3.12 3.02
N GLU A 102 15.36 3.19 4.35
CA GLU A 102 14.34 3.74 5.25
C GLU A 102 13.74 5.08 4.80
N THR A 103 14.58 6.04 4.40
CA THR A 103 14.11 7.36 3.96
C THR A 103 13.21 7.28 2.73
N PHE A 104 13.55 6.43 1.75
CA PHE A 104 12.75 6.25 0.54
C PHE A 104 11.42 5.58 0.86
N MET A 105 11.43 4.55 1.71
CA MET A 105 10.23 3.87 2.17
C MET A 105 9.26 4.83 2.88
N TRP A 106 9.75 5.61 3.86
CA TRP A 106 8.89 6.56 4.59
C TRP A 106 8.38 7.67 3.69
N SER A 107 9.21 8.18 2.79
CA SER A 107 8.81 9.19 1.82
C SER A 107 7.71 8.66 0.90
N TYR A 108 7.87 7.43 0.39
CA TYR A 108 6.85 6.72 -0.38
C TYR A 108 5.53 6.62 0.38
N LEU A 109 5.58 6.10 1.61
CA LEU A 109 4.38 5.91 2.44
C LEU A 109 3.66 7.23 2.70
N ILE A 110 4.38 8.26 3.17
CA ILE A 110 3.81 9.56 3.50
C ILE A 110 3.17 10.22 2.28
N VAL A 111 3.86 10.22 1.13
CA VAL A 111 3.38 10.86 -0.09
C VAL A 111 2.08 10.21 -0.57
N PHE A 112 2.05 8.88 -0.69
CA PHE A 112 0.86 8.20 -1.21
C PHE A 112 -0.30 8.22 -0.22
N SER A 113 -0.07 8.01 1.08
CA SER A 113 -1.13 8.14 2.09
C SER A 113 -1.72 9.55 2.16
N LEU A 114 -0.89 10.59 1.99
CA LEU A 114 -1.38 11.98 1.93
C LEU A 114 -2.25 12.20 0.68
N PHE A 115 -1.83 11.72 -0.49
CA PHE A 115 -2.62 11.85 -1.71
C PHE A 115 -3.95 11.11 -1.60
N GLU A 116 -3.95 9.88 -1.12
CA GLU A 116 -5.18 9.11 -0.89
C GLU A 116 -6.14 9.87 0.03
N LEU A 117 -5.65 10.42 1.15
CA LEU A 117 -6.46 11.21 2.07
C LEU A 117 -7.03 12.47 1.39
N ILE A 118 -6.22 13.20 0.62
CA ILE A 118 -6.66 14.42 -0.09
C ILE A 118 -7.78 14.07 -1.09
N PHE A 119 -7.59 13.04 -1.91
CA PHE A 119 -8.58 12.66 -2.92
C PHE A 119 -9.85 12.07 -2.28
N PHE A 120 -9.71 11.34 -1.17
CA PHE A 120 -10.84 10.83 -0.40
C PHE A 120 -11.70 11.97 0.17
N ILE A 121 -11.09 12.95 0.86
CA ILE A 121 -11.80 14.10 1.42
C ILE A 121 -12.48 14.92 0.31
N LYS A 122 -11.76 15.14 -0.80
CA LYS A 122 -12.30 15.90 -1.93
C LYS A 122 -13.54 15.24 -2.52
N ASN A 123 -13.51 13.91 -2.70
CA ASN A 123 -14.64 13.19 -3.27
C ASN A 123 -15.87 13.28 -2.35
N LYS A 124 -15.69 13.08 -1.04
CA LYS A 124 -16.76 13.17 -0.03
C LYS A 124 -17.45 14.55 0.03
N ASN A 125 -16.73 15.63 -0.28
CA ASN A 125 -17.28 16.99 -0.29
C ASN A 125 -18.00 17.35 -1.61
N THR A 126 -17.95 16.47 -2.61
CA THR A 126 -18.58 16.69 -3.92
C THR A 126 -19.94 15.96 -4.04
N ASP A 127 -20.23 15.06 -3.10
CA ASP A 127 -21.54 14.44 -2.86
C ASP A 127 -22.38 15.26 -1.86
#